data_AF-A0A8S1AH24-F1
#
_entry.id   AF-A0A8S1AH24-F1
#
_cell.length_a   1.000
_cell.length_b   1.000
_cell.length_c   1.000
_cell.angle_alpha   90.00
_cell.angle_beta   90.00
_cell.angle_gamma   90.00
#
_symmetry.space_group_name_H-M   'P 1'
#
loop_
_entity.id
_entity.type
_entity.pdbx_description
1 polymer ?
#
loop_
_entity_poly.entity_id
_entity_poly.type
_entity_poly.pdbx_seq_one_letter_code
_entity_poly.pdbx_strand_id
1 'polypeptide(L)'
;MENTKSTPVVASATGQVYKIPNRLGRGVPDVKDVYTKKCSCTRDKTIVFCRACGYYCNGRIRLKCDVHPHITFLLDIAECPRCHSSLYLDEYFG
;
A
#
# COMPACT_ATOMS: atom_id res chain seq x y z
N MET A 1 3.64 -42.53 -24.46
CA MET A 1 3.46 -41.89 -23.14
C MET A 1 4.81 -41.35 -22.73
N GLU A 2 5.12 -40.10 -23.08
CA GLU A 2 6.32 -39.42 -22.59
C GLU A 2 6.05 -37.92 -22.61
N ASN A 3 5.82 -37.36 -21.42
CA ASN A 3 5.58 -35.94 -21.23
C ASN A 3 6.94 -35.26 -21.03
N THR A 4 7.53 -34.77 -22.13
CA THR A 4 8.74 -33.95 -22.09
C THR A 4 8.42 -32.65 -21.36
N LYS A 5 8.96 -32.50 -20.15
CA LYS A 5 8.83 -31.29 -19.34
C LYS A 5 9.51 -30.13 -20.07
N SER A 6 8.72 -29.30 -20.74
CA SER A 6 9.18 -28.07 -21.38
C SER A 6 9.59 -27.05 -20.32
N THR A 7 10.82 -26.57 -20.45
CA THR A 7 11.44 -25.55 -19.61
C THR A 7 10.76 -24.19 -19.81
N PRO A 8 10.78 -23.30 -18.79
CA PRO A 8 9.96 -22.08 -18.75
C PRO A 8 10.26 -21.07 -19.86
N VAL A 9 11.38 -21.21 -20.57
CA VAL A 9 11.83 -20.25 -21.58
C VAL A 9 10.94 -20.28 -22.84
N VAL A 10 10.40 -21.46 -23.21
CA VAL A 10 9.56 -21.63 -24.41
C VAL A 10 8.16 -21.05 -24.23
N ALA A 11 7.63 -21.03 -23.01
CA ALA A 11 6.28 -20.53 -22.70
C ALA A 11 6.11 -19.01 -22.92
N SER A 12 7.20 -18.25 -22.85
CA SER A 12 7.21 -16.79 -23.04
C SER A 12 6.98 -16.37 -24.49
N ALA A 13 7.46 -17.15 -25.46
CA ALA A 13 7.41 -16.80 -26.88
C ALA A 13 6.01 -17.00 -27.50
N THR A 14 5.18 -17.87 -26.92
CA THR A 14 3.84 -18.19 -27.43
C THR A 14 2.73 -17.30 -26.86
N GLY A 15 3.07 -16.25 -26.10
CA GLY A 15 2.10 -15.30 -25.53
C GLY A 15 1.10 -15.92 -24.55
N GLN A 16 1.31 -17.17 -24.13
CA GLN A 16 0.46 -17.88 -23.18
C GLN A 16 0.89 -17.49 -21.76
N VAL A 17 0.47 -16.30 -21.33
CA VAL A 17 0.49 -15.91 -19.92
C VAL A 17 -0.46 -16.88 -19.19
N TYR A 18 0.10 -17.82 -18.45
CA TYR A 18 -0.67 -18.64 -17.54
C TYR A 18 -1.35 -17.70 -16.54
N LYS A 19 -2.69 -17.68 -16.57
CA LYS A 19 -3.50 -16.96 -15.57
C LYS A 19 -3.15 -17.56 -14.21
N ILE A 20 -2.33 -16.86 -13.44
CA ILE A 20 -2.04 -17.25 -12.06
C ILE A 20 -3.36 -17.05 -11.30
N PRO A 21 -4.08 -18.10 -10.88
CA PRO A 21 -5.19 -17.90 -9.95
C PRO A 21 -4.61 -17.24 -8.71
N ASN A 22 -5.26 -16.16 -8.26
CA ASN A 22 -4.85 -15.30 -7.15
C ASN A 22 -4.00 -16.05 -6.13
N ARG A 23 -2.70 -15.73 -6.07
CA ARG A 23 -1.87 -16.15 -4.94
C ARG A 23 -2.40 -15.40 -3.71
N LEU A 24 -3.41 -15.96 -3.06
CA LEU A 24 -3.84 -15.60 -1.72
C LEU A 24 -2.74 -16.08 -0.77
N GLY A 25 -1.62 -15.36 -0.75
CA GLY A 25 -0.69 -15.42 0.35
C GLY A 25 -1.37 -14.91 1.62
N ARG A 26 -0.81 -15.26 2.79
CA ARG A 26 -1.20 -14.65 4.05
C ARG A 26 -0.95 -13.13 3.96
N GLY A 27 -2.00 -12.31 3.93
CA GLY A 27 -1.90 -10.90 4.32
C GLY A 27 -2.11 -9.81 3.26
N VAL A 28 -2.66 -10.09 2.06
CA VAL A 28 -3.16 -8.99 1.20
C VAL A 28 -4.67 -8.87 1.39
N PRO A 29 -5.19 -7.90 2.16
CA PRO A 29 -6.62 -7.66 2.22
C PRO A 29 -7.12 -7.28 0.83
N ASP A 30 -8.14 -7.99 0.37
CA ASP A 30 -8.85 -7.72 -0.88
C ASP A 30 -9.66 -6.43 -0.69
N VAL A 31 -9.07 -5.30 -1.07
CA VAL A 31 -9.69 -3.96 -0.93
C VAL A 31 -10.73 -3.79 -2.04
N LYS A 32 -11.88 -4.45 -1.90
CA LYS A 32 -13.01 -4.38 -2.84
C LYS A 32 -13.71 -3.01 -2.85
N ASP A 33 -13.45 -2.17 -1.87
CA ASP A 33 -14.07 -0.84 -1.70
C ASP A 33 -13.31 0.27 -2.45
N VAL A 34 -13.07 0.04 -3.75
CA VAL A 34 -12.41 1.03 -4.63
C VAL A 34 -13.32 2.24 -4.93
N TYR A 35 -14.63 2.15 -4.67
CA TYR A 35 -15.62 3.16 -5.10
C TYR A 35 -16.51 3.75 -4.01
N THR A 36 -16.39 3.33 -2.75
CA THR A 36 -17.14 3.96 -1.66
C THR A 36 -16.35 5.16 -1.14
N LYS A 37 -16.83 6.38 -1.43
CA LYS A 37 -16.28 7.68 -0.98
C LYS A 37 -16.13 7.84 0.56
N LYS A 38 -16.40 6.79 1.33
CA LYS A 38 -16.32 6.75 2.80
C LYS A 38 -15.03 6.11 3.31
N CYS A 39 -14.20 5.54 2.43
CA CYS A 39 -12.95 4.89 2.82
C CYS A 39 -11.77 5.87 2.73
N SER A 40 -11.04 6.06 3.84
CA SER A 40 -9.81 6.87 3.85
C SER A 40 -8.55 6.06 3.47
N CYS A 41 -8.66 4.74 3.28
CA CYS A 41 -7.52 3.86 3.01
C CYS A 41 -6.86 4.09 1.64
N THR A 42 -7.63 4.53 0.65
CA THR A 42 -7.17 4.77 -0.73
C THR A 42 -6.70 6.21 -0.95
N ARG A 43 -6.56 7.01 0.11
CA ARG A 43 -6.03 8.37 -0.01
C ARG A 43 -4.63 8.36 -0.63
N ASP A 44 -4.40 9.32 -1.51
CA ASP A 44 -3.12 9.53 -2.17
C ASP A 44 -2.01 9.75 -1.14
N LYS A 45 -0.81 9.29 -1.52
CA LYS A 45 0.40 9.55 -0.74
C LYS A 45 0.80 11.00 -0.97
N THR A 46 1.01 11.73 0.10
CA THR A 46 1.43 13.14 0.09
C THR A 46 2.77 13.28 0.80
N ILE A 47 3.23 14.52 0.99
CA ILE A 47 4.41 14.79 1.81
C ILE A 47 3.93 15.14 3.21
N VAL A 48 4.46 14.47 4.22
CA VAL A 48 4.23 14.80 5.63
C VAL A 48 5.40 15.61 6.13
N PHE A 49 5.10 16.76 6.73
CA PHE A 49 6.06 17.70 7.30
C PHE A 49 5.86 17.83 8.81
N CYS A 50 6.95 17.77 9.57
CA CYS A 50 6.95 17.97 11.01
C CYS A 50 7.38 19.39 11.38
N ARG A 51 6.45 20.22 11.88
CA ARG A 51 6.74 21.60 12.30
C ARG A 51 7.70 21.70 13.49
N ALA A 52 7.77 20.67 14.34
CA ALA A 52 8.63 20.70 15.53
C ALA A 52 10.12 20.56 15.23
N CYS A 53 10.50 19.78 14.22
CA CYS A 53 11.92 19.48 13.91
C CYS A 53 12.32 19.72 12.46
N GLY A 54 11.38 20.14 11.60
CA GLY A 54 11.61 20.40 10.17
C GLY A 54 11.81 19.16 9.31
N TYR A 55 11.61 17.96 9.86
CA TYR A 55 11.71 16.71 9.08
C TYR A 55 10.52 16.55 8.13
N TYR A 56 10.78 16.09 6.91
CA TYR A 56 9.74 15.74 5.95
C TYR A 56 9.98 14.33 5.38
N CYS A 57 8.90 13.65 5.05
CA CYS A 57 8.94 12.33 4.42
C CYS A 57 7.73 12.10 3.50
N ASN A 58 7.87 11.15 2.58
CA ASN A 58 6.78 10.74 1.70
C ASN A 58 5.89 9.74 2.44
N GLY A 59 4.59 10.01 2.50
CA GLY A 59 3.63 9.17 3.20
C GLY A 59 2.30 9.86 3.37
N ARG A 60 1.65 9.62 4.50
CA ARG A 60 0.44 10.34 4.90
C ARG A 60 0.27 10.20 6.40
N ILE A 61 -0.48 11.09 7.01
CA ILE A 61 -0.80 11.00 8.42
C ILE A 61 -1.78 9.84 8.62
N ARG A 62 -1.52 9.04 9.65
CA ARG A 62 -2.35 7.88 9.98
C ARG A 62 -3.76 8.33 10.40
N LEU A 63 -4.76 7.90 9.65
CA LEU A 63 -6.18 8.08 9.99
C LEU A 63 -6.82 6.72 10.24
N LYS A 64 -7.68 6.64 11.25
CA LYS A 64 -8.56 5.47 11.44
C LYS A 64 -9.64 5.52 10.36
N CYS A 65 -9.76 4.44 9.61
CA CYS A 65 -10.84 4.28 8.64
C CYS A 65 -12.03 3.61 9.31
N ASP A 66 -13.23 4.17 9.16
CA ASP A 66 -14.45 3.60 9.72
C ASP A 66 -14.83 2.26 9.06
N VAL A 67 -14.47 2.09 7.79
CA VAL A 67 -14.71 0.84 7.04
C VAL A 67 -13.68 -0.23 7.38
N HIS A 68 -12.43 0.19 7.59
CA HIS A 68 -11.28 -0.71 7.77
C HIS A 68 -10.46 -0.33 9.01
N PRO A 69 -10.98 -0.58 10.23
CA PRO A 69 -10.32 -0.17 11.47
C PRO A 69 -9.00 -0.90 11.75
N HIS A 70 -8.81 -2.08 11.17
CA HIS A 70 -7.63 -2.92 11.39
C HIS A 70 -6.58 -2.84 10.27
N ILE A 71 -6.83 -2.06 9.22
CA ILE A 71 -5.85 -1.87 8.14
C ILE A 71 -4.92 -0.73 8.54
N THR A 72 -3.62 -0.96 8.40
CA THR A 72 -2.59 0.07 8.55
C THR A 72 -1.58 -0.17 7.44
N PHE A 73 -1.14 0.90 6.81
CA PHE A 73 -0.19 0.83 5.70
C PHE A 73 1.21 1.23 6.17
N LEU A 74 2.21 0.75 5.44
CA LEU A 74 3.62 0.96 5.76
C LEU A 74 4.01 2.46 5.83
N LEU A 75 3.34 3.31 5.08
CA LEU A 75 3.63 4.75 4.97
C LEU A 75 2.64 5.62 5.76
N ASP A 76 1.87 5.02 6.67
CA ASP A 76 1.01 5.75 7.59
C ASP A 76 1.85 6.23 8.78
N ILE A 77 2.05 7.54 8.86
CA ILE A 77 2.89 8.18 9.88
C ILE A 77 2.00 8.61 11.04
N ALA A 78 2.20 8.00 12.21
CA ALA A 78 1.50 8.36 13.45
C ALA A 78 2.27 9.40 14.28
N GLU A 79 3.60 9.38 14.17
CA GLU A 79 4.51 10.26 14.88
C GLU A 79 5.74 10.55 14.02
N CYS A 80 6.40 11.67 14.29
CA CYS A 80 7.63 12.01 13.59
C CYS A 80 8.75 11.01 13.93
N PRO A 81 9.45 10.40 12.95
CA PRO A 81 10.52 9.43 13.22
C PRO A 81 11.78 10.05 13.85
N ARG A 82 11.88 11.39 13.89
CA ARG A 82 13.05 12.09 14.44
C ARG A 82 12.81 12.64 15.85
N CYS A 83 11.64 13.24 16.09
CA CYS A 83 11.32 13.87 17.38
C CYS A 83 10.19 13.16 18.14
N HIS A 84 9.60 12.12 17.57
CA HIS A 84 8.48 11.36 18.14
C HIS A 84 7.26 12.20 18.52
N SER A 85 7.16 13.42 17.97
CA SER A 85 5.97 14.25 18.14
C SER A 85 4.89 13.83 17.13
N SER A 86 3.68 13.63 17.64
CA SER A 86 2.46 13.38 16.85
C SER A 86 1.61 14.64 16.63
N LEU A 87 1.85 15.71 17.42
CA LEU A 87 1.01 16.91 17.44
C LEU A 87 1.34 17.91 16.34
N TYR A 88 2.54 17.83 15.78
CA TYR A 88 3.08 18.84 14.85
C TYR A 88 3.31 18.28 13.44
N LEU A 89 2.58 17.23 13.06
CA LEU A 89 2.62 16.66 11.71
C LEU A 89 1.53 17.29 10.85
N ASP A 90 1.92 17.76 9.66
CA ASP A 90 0.99 18.26 8.64
C ASP A 90 1.22 17.59 7.31
N GLU A 91 0.16 17.54 6.51
CA GLU A 91 0.20 17.06 5.13
C GLU A 91 0.28 18.25 4.18
N TYR A 92 1.26 18.21 3.29
CA TYR A 92 1.37 19.17 2.20
C TYR A 92 0.55 18.67 1.01
N PHE A 93 -0.57 19.35 0.74
CA PHE A 93 -1.33 19.20 -0.50
C PHE A 93 -0.81 20.24 -1.49
N GLY A 94 0.00 19.79 -2.45
CA GLY A 94 0.46 20.61 -3.57
C GLY A 94 -0.60 20.74 -4.65
#